data_AF-A0A382L1V4-F1
#
_entry.id   AF-A0A382L1V4-F1
#
_cell.length_a   1.000
_cell.length_b   1.000
_cell.length_c   1.000
_cell.angle_alpha   90.00
_cell.angle_beta   90.00
_cell.angle_gamma   90.00
#
_symmetry.space_group_name_H-M   'P 1'
#
loop_
_entity.id
_entity.type
_entity.pdbx_description
1 polymer ?
#
loop_
_entity_poly.entity_id
_entity_poly.type
_entity_poly.pdbx_seq_one_letter_code
_entity_poly.pdbx_strand_id
1 'polypeptide(L)'
;MKKSKSILVNGKDFPLSPDRTEVLDILIGNYPNQTSFTRAEIKDVTDGYLPYWIKSSKYPFKEKVGNGVLFNLAQVLDGYNGGYSQGGDTVVPIPIKKEEVPAGVAVPATAAPMNMPVAAATSINLLDEGVKIIPEKMSNYVPFGHFKDVKNIIKSKIFFPVFVT
;
A
#
# COMPACT_ATOMS: atom_id res chain seq x y z
N MET A 1 -34.83 -6.19 4.90
CA MET A 1 -33.56 -6.54 5.57
C MET A 1 -32.47 -6.60 4.49
N LYS A 2 -31.54 -5.64 4.44
CA LYS A 2 -30.42 -5.70 3.48
C LYS A 2 -29.54 -6.87 3.91
N LYS A 3 -29.48 -7.95 3.12
CA LYS A 3 -28.51 -9.03 3.36
C LYS A 3 -27.13 -8.41 3.17
N SER A 4 -26.35 -8.35 4.25
CA SER A 4 -24.94 -7.97 4.17
C SER A 4 -24.24 -8.98 3.26
N LYS A 5 -23.53 -8.49 2.24
CA LYS A 5 -22.68 -9.36 1.41
C LYS A 5 -21.64 -10.00 2.34
N SER A 6 -21.42 -11.29 2.22
CA SER A 6 -20.42 -12.03 2.99
C SER A 6 -19.68 -13.00 2.09
N ILE A 7 -18.44 -13.30 2.43
CA ILE A 7 -17.58 -14.25 1.73
C ILE A 7 -17.09 -15.31 2.71
N LEU A 8 -16.66 -16.45 2.20
CA LEU A 8 -16.08 -17.51 3.02
C LEU A 8 -14.58 -17.30 3.14
N VAL A 9 -14.11 -17.11 4.38
CA VAL A 9 -12.69 -17.01 4.70
C VAL A 9 -12.35 -18.16 5.64
N ASN A 10 -11.51 -19.08 5.16
CA ASN A 10 -11.13 -20.29 5.88
C ASN A 10 -12.35 -21.06 6.46
N GLY A 11 -13.38 -21.25 5.64
CA GLY A 11 -14.62 -21.96 6.02
C GLY A 11 -15.56 -21.18 6.96
N LYS A 12 -15.27 -19.91 7.27
CA LYS A 12 -16.11 -19.05 8.12
C LYS A 12 -16.69 -17.90 7.32
N ASP A 13 -17.94 -17.56 7.62
CA ASP A 13 -18.58 -16.35 7.06
C ASP A 13 -17.84 -15.09 7.51
N PHE A 14 -17.38 -14.31 6.55
CA PHE A 14 -16.76 -13.01 6.70
C PHE A 14 -17.69 -11.94 6.09
N PRO A 15 -18.43 -11.17 6.93
CA PRO A 15 -19.30 -10.12 6.42
C PRO A 15 -18.48 -8.94 5.84
N LEU A 16 -18.90 -8.41 4.70
CA LEU A 16 -18.33 -7.22 4.07
C LEU A 16 -19.06 -5.97 4.61
N SER A 17 -18.63 -5.49 5.78
CA SER A 17 -19.07 -4.22 6.36
C SER A 17 -18.36 -3.03 5.70
N PRO A 18 -18.92 -1.80 5.75
CA PRO A 18 -18.29 -0.59 5.18
C PRO A 18 -16.80 -0.43 5.53
N ASP A 19 -16.44 -0.56 6.82
CA ASP A 19 -15.03 -0.46 7.27
C ASP A 19 -14.11 -1.51 6.63
N ARG A 20 -14.60 -2.72 6.36
CA ARG A 20 -13.79 -3.79 5.76
C ARG A 20 -13.55 -3.51 4.29
N THR A 21 -14.59 -3.06 3.61
CA THR A 21 -14.56 -2.81 2.19
C THR A 21 -13.76 -1.56 1.85
N GLU A 22 -13.88 -0.49 2.63
CA GLU A 22 -13.05 0.71 2.50
C GLU A 22 -11.57 0.36 2.61
N VAL A 23 -11.19 -0.46 3.58
CA VAL A 23 -9.81 -0.92 3.74
C VAL A 23 -9.36 -1.78 2.55
N LEU A 24 -10.20 -2.68 2.05
CA LEU A 24 -9.87 -3.54 0.91
C LEU A 24 -9.69 -2.72 -0.38
N ASP A 25 -10.56 -1.73 -0.61
CA ASP A 25 -10.47 -0.81 -1.75
C ASP A 25 -9.17 0.00 -1.71
N ILE A 26 -8.82 0.54 -0.53
CA ILE A 26 -7.57 1.27 -0.32
C ILE A 26 -6.37 0.36 -0.60
N LEU A 27 -6.38 -0.88 -0.10
CA LEU A 27 -5.28 -1.83 -0.31
C LEU A 27 -5.14 -2.23 -1.78
N ILE A 28 -6.23 -2.55 -2.47
CA ILE A 28 -6.20 -2.91 -3.90
C ILE A 28 -5.75 -1.72 -4.75
N GLY A 29 -6.22 -0.51 -4.43
CA GLY A 29 -5.85 0.71 -5.15
C GLY A 29 -4.37 1.08 -5.00
N ASN A 30 -3.79 0.89 -3.82
CA ASN A 30 -2.37 1.20 -3.56
C ASN A 30 -1.43 0.03 -3.92
N TYR A 31 -1.91 -1.21 -3.83
CA TYR A 31 -1.10 -2.43 -3.99
C TYR A 31 -1.83 -3.50 -4.83
N PRO A 32 -1.98 -3.30 -6.16
CA PRO A 32 -2.84 -4.13 -7.01
C PRO A 32 -2.38 -5.60 -7.14
N ASN A 33 -1.09 -5.89 -6.93
CA ASN A 33 -0.51 -7.23 -7.10
C ASN A 33 -0.04 -7.85 -5.77
N GLN A 34 -0.47 -7.29 -4.64
CA GLN A 34 -0.03 -7.73 -3.32
C GLN A 34 -1.23 -8.26 -2.53
N THR A 35 -1.07 -9.46 -1.97
CA THR A 35 -2.11 -10.09 -1.15
C THR A 35 -1.71 -10.24 0.31
N SER A 36 -0.46 -9.91 0.64
CA SER A 36 0.11 -10.05 1.98
C SER A 36 0.80 -8.76 2.38
N PHE A 37 0.45 -8.23 3.56
CA PHE A 37 0.88 -6.90 3.98
C PHE A 37 1.53 -6.93 5.35
N THR A 38 2.53 -6.11 5.55
CA THR A 38 3.08 -5.78 6.87
C THR A 38 2.13 -4.83 7.61
N ARG A 39 2.32 -4.74 8.93
CA ARG A 39 1.62 -3.73 9.75
C ARG A 39 1.89 -2.30 9.28
N ALA A 40 3.08 -2.03 8.77
CA ALA A 40 3.47 -0.69 8.37
C ALA A 40 2.74 -0.27 7.09
N GLU A 41 2.70 -1.14 6.08
CA GLU A 41 2.02 -0.87 4.80
C GLU A 41 0.53 -0.59 4.99
N ILE A 42 -0.17 -1.42 5.78
CA ILE A 42 -1.60 -1.18 6.07
C ILE A 42 -1.78 0.18 6.74
N LYS A 43 -0.98 0.48 7.77
CA LYS A 43 -1.07 1.75 8.49
C LYS A 43 -0.70 2.95 7.63
N ASP A 44 0.17 2.79 6.64
CA ASP A 44 0.60 3.91 5.80
C ASP A 44 -0.55 4.38 4.89
N VAL A 45 -1.30 3.42 4.32
CA VAL A 45 -2.40 3.72 3.39
C VAL A 45 -3.74 3.98 4.10
N THR A 46 -3.88 3.59 5.36
CA THR A 46 -5.09 3.88 6.16
C THR A 46 -4.85 4.93 7.25
N ASP A 47 -4.04 5.96 6.99
CA ASP A 47 -3.81 7.10 7.89
C ASP A 47 -3.43 6.73 9.35
N GLY A 48 -2.64 5.66 9.50
CA GLY A 48 -2.19 5.13 10.78
C GLY A 48 -3.16 4.19 11.49
N TYR A 49 -4.38 4.01 10.96
CA TYR A 49 -5.34 3.03 11.43
C TYR A 49 -4.86 1.61 11.17
N LEU A 50 -5.22 0.66 12.03
CA LEU A 50 -5.00 -0.76 11.78
C LEU A 50 -6.28 -1.50 12.17
N PRO A 51 -7.05 -1.97 11.18
CA PRO A 51 -8.35 -2.56 11.43
C PRO A 51 -8.31 -3.72 12.42
N TYR A 52 -9.27 -3.75 13.33
CA TYR A 52 -9.32 -4.79 14.36
C TYR A 52 -9.56 -6.18 13.77
N TRP A 53 -10.35 -6.27 12.69
CA TRP A 53 -10.68 -7.54 12.05
C TRP A 53 -9.46 -8.24 11.44
N ILE A 54 -8.47 -7.49 10.94
CA ILE A 54 -7.17 -8.02 10.48
C ILE A 54 -6.40 -8.67 11.64
N LYS A 55 -6.57 -8.12 12.86
CA LYS A 55 -5.94 -8.64 14.06
C LYS A 55 -6.70 -9.80 14.72
N SER A 56 -7.95 -10.03 14.32
CA SER A 56 -8.84 -10.97 14.99
C SER A 56 -8.30 -12.40 14.89
N SER A 57 -8.39 -13.17 15.98
CA SER A 57 -8.12 -14.61 15.93
C SER A 57 -9.23 -15.39 15.23
N LYS A 58 -10.40 -14.77 14.97
CA LYS A 58 -11.52 -15.41 14.28
C LYS A 58 -11.14 -15.86 12.87
N TYR A 59 -10.31 -15.06 12.19
CA TYR A 59 -9.79 -15.31 10.86
C TYR A 59 -8.26 -15.27 10.91
N PRO A 60 -7.55 -16.34 10.50
CA PRO A 60 -6.12 -16.45 10.70
C PRO A 60 -5.33 -15.69 9.62
N PHE A 61 -5.49 -14.36 9.56
CA PHE A 61 -4.74 -13.52 8.61
C PHE A 61 -3.29 -13.33 9.02
N LYS A 62 -2.97 -13.51 10.31
CA LYS A 62 -1.62 -13.31 10.83
C LYS A 62 -0.73 -14.51 10.52
N GLU A 63 0.34 -14.25 9.81
CA GLU A 63 1.41 -15.19 9.54
C GLU A 63 2.70 -14.69 10.18
N LYS A 64 3.42 -15.57 10.89
CA LYS A 64 4.75 -15.24 11.40
C LYS A 64 5.77 -15.52 10.32
N VAL A 65 6.55 -14.51 9.97
CA VAL A 65 7.63 -14.62 8.98
C VAL A 65 8.91 -14.16 9.66
N GLY A 66 9.76 -15.11 10.04
CA GLY A 66 10.94 -14.86 10.87
C GLY A 66 10.58 -14.15 12.18
N ASN A 67 11.17 -12.98 12.42
CA ASN A 67 10.90 -12.16 13.60
C ASN A 67 9.71 -11.18 13.40
N GLY A 68 9.09 -11.18 12.22
CA GLY A 68 8.01 -10.27 11.85
C GLY A 68 6.62 -10.92 11.81
N VAL A 69 5.62 -10.09 11.50
CA VAL A 69 4.23 -10.51 11.27
C VAL A 69 3.76 -9.96 9.94
N LEU A 70 3.26 -10.85 9.09
CA LEU A 70 2.59 -10.54 7.85
C LEU A 70 1.09 -10.81 7.99
N PHE A 71 0.28 -10.06 7.25
CA PHE A 71 -1.16 -10.21 7.18
C PHE A 71 -1.54 -10.69 5.78
N ASN A 72 -1.79 -11.99 5.65
CA ASN A 72 -2.20 -12.61 4.40
C ASN A 72 -3.72 -12.43 4.22
N LEU A 73 -4.09 -11.64 3.22
CA LEU A 73 -5.47 -11.30 2.87
C LEU A 73 -5.91 -11.92 1.54
N ALA A 74 -5.14 -12.87 0.98
CA ALA A 74 -5.40 -13.46 -0.34
C ALA A 74 -6.84 -13.98 -0.49
N GLN A 75 -7.35 -14.74 0.48
CA GLN A 75 -8.72 -15.27 0.44
C GLN A 75 -9.79 -14.18 0.50
N VAL A 76 -9.51 -13.07 1.19
CA VAL A 76 -10.45 -11.95 1.31
C VAL A 76 -10.49 -11.19 0.00
N LEU A 77 -9.32 -10.93 -0.58
CA LEU A 77 -9.15 -10.17 -1.82
C LEU A 77 -9.69 -10.93 -3.03
N ASP A 78 -9.44 -12.24 -3.12
CA ASP A 78 -9.97 -13.10 -4.20
C ASP A 78 -11.51 -13.17 -4.16
N GLY A 79 -12.09 -13.26 -2.97
CA GLY A 79 -13.54 -13.21 -2.78
C GLY A 79 -14.14 -11.80 -2.89
N TYR A 80 -13.32 -10.74 -2.93
CA TYR A 80 -13.77 -9.36 -2.90
C TYR A 80 -13.85 -8.76 -4.31
N ASN A 81 -15.08 -8.56 -4.77
CA ASN A 81 -15.37 -8.03 -6.10
C ASN A 81 -15.78 -6.54 -6.08
N GLY A 82 -15.09 -5.70 -5.29
CA GLY A 82 -15.30 -4.24 -5.26
C GLY A 82 -16.65 -3.80 -4.65
N GLY A 83 -16.96 -4.23 -3.43
CA GLY A 83 -18.25 -3.93 -2.80
C GLY A 83 -18.19 -2.78 -1.80
N TYR A 84 -19.14 -1.83 -1.90
CA TYR A 84 -19.32 -0.52 -1.20
C TYR A 84 -18.98 0.72 -2.04
N SER A 85 -18.66 0.56 -3.32
CA SER A 85 -18.83 1.63 -4.29
C SER A 85 -20.34 1.95 -4.41
N GLN A 86 -20.68 3.20 -4.10
CA GLN A 86 -21.97 3.81 -4.35
C GLN A 86 -22.41 3.53 -5.80
N GLY A 87 -23.55 2.87 -5.96
CA GLY A 87 -24.37 2.81 -7.18
C GLY A 87 -23.64 2.69 -8.53
N GLY A 88 -23.61 1.48 -9.09
CA GLY A 88 -23.39 1.29 -10.52
C GLY A 88 -22.65 0.01 -10.86
N ASP A 89 -23.34 -0.86 -11.59
CA ASP A 89 -22.76 -1.96 -12.36
C ASP A 89 -21.46 -1.52 -13.06
N THR A 90 -20.31 -2.09 -12.67
CA THR A 90 -19.26 -2.50 -13.61
C THR A 90 -18.48 -3.65 -12.99
N VAL A 91 -18.79 -4.85 -13.46
CA VAL A 91 -17.95 -6.03 -13.30
C VAL A 91 -16.70 -5.79 -14.15
N VAL A 92 -15.57 -5.45 -13.52
CA VAL A 92 -14.25 -5.66 -14.13
C VAL A 92 -13.71 -6.98 -13.62
N PRO A 93 -13.66 -8.04 -14.45
CA PRO A 93 -12.98 -9.27 -14.07
C PRO A 93 -11.50 -8.94 -13.87
N ILE A 94 -10.96 -9.26 -12.70
CA ILE A 94 -9.52 -9.23 -12.45
C ILE A 94 -8.93 -10.40 -13.26
N PRO A 95 -8.07 -10.19 -14.27
CA PRO A 95 -7.40 -11.30 -14.92
C PRO A 95 -6.38 -11.90 -13.95
N ILE A 96 -6.71 -13.07 -13.40
CA ILE A 96 -5.75 -13.92 -12.69
C ILE A 96 -4.72 -14.40 -13.72
N LYS A 97 -3.57 -13.73 -13.81
CA LYS A 97 -2.36 -14.33 -14.36
C LYS A 97 -1.76 -15.22 -13.29
N LYS A 98 -2.05 -16.51 -13.41
CA LYS A 98 -1.32 -17.59 -12.77
C LYS A 98 0.09 -17.58 -13.35
N GLU A 99 1.07 -17.10 -12.61
CA GLU A 99 2.47 -17.26 -12.98
C GLU A 99 3.16 -18.17 -11.97
N GLU A 100 3.60 -19.30 -12.50
CA GLU A 100 4.21 -20.43 -11.83
C GLU A 100 5.55 -20.03 -11.21
N VAL A 101 5.83 -20.63 -10.07
CA VAL A 101 7.11 -20.55 -9.35
C VAL A 101 8.25 -20.96 -10.27
N PRO A 102 9.37 -20.22 -10.32
CA PRO A 102 10.66 -20.84 -10.59
C PRO A 102 11.52 -20.77 -9.34
N ALA A 103 11.86 -21.97 -8.86
CA ALA A 103 12.97 -22.19 -7.97
C ALA A 103 14.27 -21.61 -8.56
N GLY A 104 15.06 -20.99 -7.70
CA GLY A 104 16.49 -20.67 -7.80
C GLY A 104 17.12 -20.55 -9.19
N VAL A 105 17.38 -19.31 -9.63
CA VAL A 105 18.52 -19.00 -10.49
C VAL A 105 19.08 -17.63 -10.07
N ALA A 106 20.37 -17.60 -9.75
CA ALA A 106 21.12 -16.38 -9.50
C ALA A 106 21.11 -15.47 -10.74
N VAL A 107 20.77 -14.19 -10.58
CA VAL A 107 20.87 -13.17 -11.64
C VAL A 107 22.04 -12.23 -11.34
N PRO A 108 23.05 -12.12 -12.24
CA PRO A 108 24.14 -11.17 -12.08
C PRO A 108 23.65 -9.75 -12.38
N ALA A 109 24.23 -8.77 -11.68
CA ALA A 109 23.94 -7.37 -11.87
C ALA A 109 24.51 -6.86 -13.21
N THR A 110 23.64 -6.52 -14.15
CA THR A 110 23.98 -5.67 -15.30
C THR A 110 23.32 -4.32 -15.13
N ALA A 111 24.14 -3.29 -14.90
CA ALA A 111 23.74 -1.90 -14.87
C ALA A 111 23.38 -1.43 -16.29
N ALA A 112 22.15 -0.98 -16.50
CA ALA A 112 21.77 -0.24 -17.69
C ALA A 112 22.08 1.26 -17.47
N PRO A 113 22.80 1.94 -18.38
CA PRO A 113 23.00 3.38 -18.29
C PRO A 113 21.70 4.09 -18.64
N MET A 114 21.08 4.73 -17.64
CA MET A 114 19.95 5.63 -17.86
C MET A 114 20.47 7.03 -18.24
N ASN A 115 20.53 7.30 -19.54
CA ASN A 115 20.54 8.66 -20.06
C ASN A 115 19.13 9.26 -19.93
N MET A 116 18.85 9.96 -18.84
CA MET A 116 17.72 10.91 -18.81
C MET A 116 18.15 12.25 -19.44
N PRO A 117 17.30 12.91 -20.24
CA PRO A 117 17.58 14.26 -20.71
C PRO A 117 17.49 15.24 -19.53
N VAL A 118 18.54 16.06 -19.37
CA VAL A 118 18.56 17.20 -18.44
C VAL A 118 17.55 18.24 -18.96
N ALA A 119 16.43 18.39 -18.26
CA ALA A 119 15.43 19.41 -18.57
C ALA A 119 16.04 20.81 -18.39
N ALA A 120 15.95 21.61 -19.44
CA ALA A 120 16.43 22.97 -19.53
C ALA A 120 15.82 23.87 -18.44
N ALA A 121 16.66 24.74 -17.87
CA ALA A 121 16.22 25.77 -16.94
C ALA A 121 15.37 26.81 -17.70
N THR A 122 14.05 26.72 -17.58
CA THR A 122 13.13 27.79 -17.96
C THR A 122 13.08 28.80 -16.82
N SER A 123 13.50 30.03 -17.10
CA SER A 123 13.35 31.18 -16.21
C SER A 123 11.86 31.46 -15.99
N ILE A 124 11.35 31.15 -14.79
CA ILE A 124 9.96 31.40 -14.40
C ILE A 124 9.81 32.89 -14.07
N ASN A 125 8.96 33.59 -14.82
CA ASN A 125 8.59 34.98 -14.53
C ASN A 125 7.59 34.97 -13.37
N LEU A 126 7.98 35.50 -12.22
CA LEU A 126 7.34 35.29 -10.91
C LEU A 126 6.04 36.09 -10.69
N LEU A 127 5.46 36.67 -11.75
CA LEU A 127 4.38 37.66 -11.68
C LEU A 127 2.99 37.11 -12.04
N ASP A 128 2.87 35.81 -12.29
CA ASP A 128 1.59 35.18 -12.62
C ASP A 128 0.99 34.53 -11.36
N GLU A 129 -0.01 35.18 -10.76
CA GLU A 129 -0.68 34.75 -9.52
C GLU A 129 -1.45 33.42 -9.66
N GLY A 130 -1.55 32.86 -10.89
CA GLY A 130 -2.26 31.62 -11.20
C GLY A 130 -1.40 30.35 -11.26
N VAL A 131 -0.07 30.45 -11.16
CA VAL A 131 0.81 29.27 -11.34
C VAL A 131 1.05 28.55 -10.02
N LYS A 132 0.69 27.27 -9.95
CA LYS A 132 1.02 26.39 -8.83
C LYS A 132 2.54 26.14 -8.82
N ILE A 133 3.27 26.96 -8.08
CA ILE A 133 4.74 26.89 -7.93
C ILE A 133 5.18 25.65 -7.14
N ILE A 134 4.26 25.03 -6.38
CA ILE A 134 4.55 23.85 -5.57
C ILE A 134 4.48 22.60 -6.46
N PRO A 135 5.60 21.87 -6.65
CA PRO A 135 5.62 20.64 -7.43
C PRO A 135 4.72 19.57 -6.81
N GLU A 136 4.07 18.78 -7.66
CA GLU A 136 3.30 17.62 -7.21
C GLU A 136 4.24 16.47 -6.84
N LYS A 137 3.77 15.58 -5.95
CA LYS A 137 4.55 14.40 -5.56
C LYS A 137 4.66 13.47 -6.77
N MET A 138 5.88 13.06 -7.08
CA MET A 138 6.13 12.07 -8.13
C MET A 138 5.78 10.68 -7.61
N SER A 139 5.00 9.92 -8.37
CA SER A 139 4.55 8.57 -8.00
C SER A 139 5.69 7.54 -7.94
N ASN A 140 6.79 7.79 -8.65
CA ASN A 140 7.96 6.93 -8.70
C ASN A 140 9.07 7.34 -7.71
N TYR A 141 8.80 8.27 -6.81
CA TYR A 141 9.77 8.66 -5.79
C TYR A 141 9.90 7.54 -4.74
N VAL A 142 11.08 6.94 -4.67
CA VAL A 142 11.42 5.97 -3.62
C VAL A 142 12.06 6.74 -2.45
N PRO A 143 11.43 6.75 -1.26
CA PRO A 143 12.03 7.41 -0.09
C PRO A 143 13.35 6.75 0.29
N PHE A 144 14.37 7.58 0.58
CA PHE A 144 15.69 7.13 1.03
C PHE A 144 16.08 7.77 2.37
N GLY A 145 17.09 7.19 3.03
CA GLY A 145 17.62 7.67 4.31
C GLY A 145 16.74 7.33 5.53
N HIS A 146 16.96 8.05 6.63
CA HIS A 146 16.37 7.77 7.95
C HIS A 146 15.25 8.74 8.36
N PHE A 147 14.38 9.12 7.41
CA PHE A 147 13.35 10.16 7.63
C PHE A 147 12.47 9.89 8.86
N LYS A 148 12.06 8.64 9.07
CA LYS A 148 11.20 8.24 10.19
C LYS A 148 11.87 8.50 11.55
N ASP A 149 13.15 8.19 11.66
CA ASP A 149 13.89 8.29 12.92
C ASP A 149 14.21 9.75 13.23
N VAL A 150 14.63 10.53 12.23
CA VAL A 150 14.82 11.98 12.37
C VAL A 150 13.51 12.67 12.79
N LYS A 151 12.37 12.28 12.19
CA LYS A 151 11.05 12.79 12.57
C LYS A 151 10.70 12.47 14.02
N ASN A 152 11.06 11.29 14.51
CA ASN A 152 10.81 10.90 15.90
C ASN A 152 11.73 11.62 16.88
N ILE A 153 13.00 11.81 16.51
CA ILE A 153 13.97 12.58 17.30
C ILE A 153 13.47 14.01 17.49
N ILE A 154 13.04 14.69 16.42
CA ILE A 154 12.50 16.06 16.51
C ILE A 154 11.26 16.10 17.41
N LYS A 155 10.34 15.14 17.26
CA LYS A 155 9.13 15.02 18.11
C LYS A 155 9.44 14.78 19.58
N SER A 156 10.55 14.11 19.88
CA SER A 156 10.95 13.82 21.25
C SER A 156 11.31 15.10 22.04
N LYS A 157 11.61 16.21 21.33
CA LYS A 157 12.11 17.47 21.92
C LYS A 157 13.39 17.31 22.74
N ILE A 158 14.08 16.19 22.57
CA ILE A 158 15.37 15.91 23.18
C ILE A 158 16.42 16.09 22.09
N PHE A 159 17.51 16.79 22.43
CA PHE A 159 18.62 16.97 21.51
C PHE A 159 19.43 15.67 21.41
N PHE A 160 19.48 15.11 20.21
CA PHE A 160 20.38 14.01 19.86
C PHE A 160 21.29 14.48 18.72
N PRO A 161 22.62 14.28 18.81
CA PRO A 161 23.51 14.56 17.68
C PRO A 161 23.22 13.54 16.56
N VAL A 162 22.78 14.04 15.40
CA VAL A 162 22.48 13.24 14.20
C VAL A 162 23.33 13.72 13.05
N PHE A 163 24.05 12.80 12.40
CA PHE A 163 24.80 13.08 11.17
C PHE A 163 23.99 12.59 9.97
N VAL A 164 23.75 13.48 9.01
CA VAL A 164 23.07 13.17 7.73
C VAL A 164 24.13 13.20 6.64
N THR A 165 24.26 12.11 5.90
CA THR A 165 25.22 11.91 4.80
C THR A 165 24.54 12.07 3.46
#